data_AF-A0A382Y9I1-F1
#
_entry.id   AF-A0A382Y9I1-F1
#
_cell.length_a   1.000
_cell.length_b   1.000
_cell.length_c   1.000
_cell.angle_alpha   90.00
_cell.angle_beta   90.00
_cell.angle_gamma   90.00
#
_symmetry.space_group_name_H-M   'P 1'
#
loop_
_entity.id
_entity.type
_entity.pdbx_description
1 polymer ?
#
loop_
_entity_poly.entity_id
_entity_poly.type
_entity_poly.pdbx_seq_one_letter_code
_entity_poly.pdbx_strand_id
1 'polypeptide(L)'
;MTKLAQLQHPDPMHLEAAAGWIQLGDYDSANDELEKIRAEWRAHPDVLDLRWLIYSHHEQWDACLDIASAIVKMASDRVWGWVHKAYALRRATGGGIEKAKPVLLEAAKLFPGDTV
;
A
#
# COMPACT_ATOMS: atom_id res chain seq x y z
N MET A 1 5.40 17.94 6.24
CA MET A 1 4.21 17.07 6.11
C MET A 1 3.40 17.59 4.94
N THR A 2 3.33 16.84 3.85
CA THR A 2 2.41 17.18 2.76
C THR A 2 1.03 16.71 3.20
N LYS A 3 0.13 17.64 3.48
CA LYS A 3 -1.27 17.28 3.75
C LYS A 3 -1.85 16.73 2.45
N LEU A 4 -2.01 15.41 2.37
CA LEU A 4 -2.63 14.76 1.21
C LEU A 4 -4.06 15.29 1.05
N ALA A 5 -4.47 15.48 -0.21
CA ALA A 5 -5.82 15.90 -0.51
C ALA A 5 -6.79 14.78 -0.12
N GLN A 6 -7.86 15.13 0.59
CA GLN A 6 -8.87 14.18 1.01
C GLN A 6 -9.67 13.71 -0.21
N LEU A 7 -9.95 12.40 -0.25
CA LEU A 7 -10.93 11.83 -1.17
C LEU A 7 -12.26 12.58 -1.03
N GLN A 8 -12.93 12.83 -2.16
CA GLN A 8 -14.24 13.51 -2.16
C GLN A 8 -15.35 12.51 -2.44
N HIS A 9 -16.53 12.76 -1.89
CA HIS A 9 -17.70 11.93 -2.12
C HIS A 9 -17.92 11.67 -3.62
N PRO A 10 -18.18 10.42 -4.06
CA PRO A 10 -18.41 9.22 -3.24
C PRO A 10 -17.17 8.37 -2.96
N ASP A 11 -15.96 8.78 -3.36
CA ASP A 11 -14.75 7.95 -3.32
C ASP A 11 -14.41 7.37 -1.92
N PRO A 12 -14.60 8.09 -0.78
CA PRO A 12 -14.42 7.49 0.55
C PRO A 12 -15.29 6.27 0.81
N MET A 13 -16.52 6.23 0.29
CA MET A 13 -17.44 5.11 0.50
C MET A 13 -16.97 3.85 -0.23
N HIS A 14 -16.45 4.00 -1.45
CA HIS A 14 -15.85 2.90 -2.19
C HIS A 14 -14.59 2.37 -1.51
N LEU A 15 -13.76 3.26 -0.95
CA LEU A 15 -12.59 2.86 -0.18
C LEU A 15 -12.98 2.07 1.08
N GLU A 16 -13.97 2.53 1.84
CA GLU A 16 -14.49 1.83 3.02
C GLU A 16 -15.10 0.47 2.66
N ALA A 17 -15.87 0.39 1.58
CA ALA A 17 -16.44 -0.86 1.08
C ALA A 17 -15.34 -1.86 0.67
N ALA A 18 -14.30 -1.40 -0.03
CA ALA A 18 -13.15 -2.23 -0.40
C ALA A 18 -12.43 -2.79 0.83
N ALA A 19 -12.23 -1.98 1.87
CA ALA A 19 -11.66 -2.45 3.13
C ALA A 19 -12.53 -3.52 3.80
N GLY A 20 -13.85 -3.36 3.78
CA GLY A 20 -14.80 -4.35 4.27
C GLY A 20 -14.71 -5.68 3.52
N TRP A 21 -14.63 -5.65 2.19
CA TRP A 21 -14.47 -6.85 1.37
C TRP A 21 -13.15 -7.58 1.64
N ILE A 22 -12.05 -6.84 1.81
CA ILE A 22 -10.75 -7.43 2.21
C ILE A 22 -10.86 -8.18 3.55
N GLN A 23 -11.57 -7.61 4.54
CA GLN A 23 -11.77 -8.27 5.84
C GLN A 23 -12.59 -9.57 5.72
N LEU A 24 -13.46 -9.67 4.72
CA LEU A 24 -14.22 -10.89 4.40
C LEU A 24 -13.44 -11.87 3.52
N GLY A 25 -12.24 -11.51 3.06
CA GLY A 25 -11.42 -12.30 2.15
C GLY A 25 -11.87 -12.28 0.69
N ASP A 26 -12.76 -11.36 0.32
CA ASP A 26 -13.23 -11.17 -1.05
C ASP A 26 -12.43 -10.07 -1.75
N TYR A 27 -11.28 -10.46 -2.30
CA TYR A 27 -10.35 -9.51 -2.94
C TYR A 27 -10.82 -9.05 -4.33
N ASP A 28 -11.66 -9.83 -5.01
CA ASP A 28 -12.23 -9.46 -6.30
C ASP A 28 -13.25 -8.33 -6.11
N SER A 29 -14.18 -8.48 -5.16
CA SER A 29 -15.14 -7.41 -4.81
C SER A 29 -14.44 -6.17 -4.27
N ALA A 30 -13.35 -6.34 -3.51
CA ALA A 30 -12.53 -5.21 -3.07
C ALA A 30 -11.92 -4.44 -4.25
N ASN A 31 -11.38 -5.15 -5.24
CA ASN A 31 -10.82 -4.52 -6.43
C ASN A 31 -11.90 -3.79 -7.25
N ASP A 32 -13.08 -4.39 -7.40
CA ASP A 32 -14.21 -3.76 -8.10
C ASP A 32 -14.65 -2.45 -7.42
N GLU A 33 -14.62 -2.37 -6.10
CA GLU A 33 -14.86 -1.11 -5.38
C GLU A 33 -13.75 -0.07 -5.64
N LEU A 34 -12.47 -0.47 -5.64
CA LEU A 34 -11.39 0.46 -5.95
C LEU A 34 -11.45 1.00 -7.39
N GLU A 35 -11.99 0.23 -8.34
CA GLU A 35 -12.19 0.69 -9.71
C GLU A 35 -13.31 1.72 -9.85
N LYS A 36 -14.23 1.82 -8.88
CA LYS A 36 -15.26 2.86 -8.84
C LYS A 36 -14.72 4.23 -8.38
N ILE A 37 -13.55 4.24 -7.73
CA ILE A 37 -12.87 5.49 -7.36
C ILE A 37 -12.41 6.24 -8.62
N ARG A 38 -12.64 7.55 -8.67
CA ARG A 38 -12.23 8.39 -9.81
C ARG A 38 -10.74 8.25 -10.08
N ALA A 39 -10.36 8.20 -11.35
CA ALA A 39 -8.98 7.92 -11.79
C ALA A 39 -7.93 8.82 -11.13
N GLU A 40 -8.22 10.12 -10.96
CA GLU A 40 -7.35 11.09 -10.30
C GLU A 40 -7.02 10.73 -8.83
N TRP A 41 -7.90 9.99 -8.16
CA TRP A 41 -7.75 9.57 -6.77
C TRP A 41 -7.22 8.16 -6.62
N ARG A 42 -7.11 7.38 -7.70
CA ARG A 42 -6.61 6.01 -7.59
C ARG A 42 -5.15 5.97 -7.12
N ALA A 43 -4.34 6.98 -7.44
CA ALA A 43 -2.97 7.06 -6.92
C ALA A 43 -2.89 7.55 -5.46
N HIS A 44 -4.03 7.84 -4.81
CA HIS A 44 -4.04 8.26 -3.40
C HIS A 44 -3.46 7.16 -2.51
N PRO A 45 -2.58 7.48 -1.53
CA PRO A 45 -1.93 6.49 -0.68
C PRO A 45 -2.89 5.51 0.01
N ASP A 46 -4.05 5.96 0.51
CA ASP A 46 -5.05 5.06 1.12
C ASP A 46 -5.60 4.02 0.14
N VAL A 47 -5.79 4.40 -1.13
CA VAL A 47 -6.24 3.49 -2.19
C VAL A 47 -5.13 2.52 -2.57
N LEU A 48 -3.89 3.01 -2.60
CA LEU A 48 -2.71 2.20 -2.87
C LEU A 48 -2.43 1.18 -1.76
N ASP A 49 -2.70 1.52 -0.48
CA ASP A 49 -2.57 0.59 0.64
C ASP A 49 -3.51 -0.62 0.47
N LEU A 50 -4.79 -0.41 0.12
CA LEU A 50 -5.71 -1.52 -0.13
C LEU A 50 -5.37 -2.30 -1.40
N ARG A 51 -4.92 -1.61 -2.45
CA ARG A 51 -4.49 -2.30 -3.68
C ARG A 51 -3.22 -3.12 -3.47
N TRP A 52 -2.33 -2.69 -2.58
CA TRP A 52 -1.20 -3.52 -2.16
C TRP A 52 -1.68 -4.83 -1.51
N LEU A 53 -2.69 -4.77 -0.62
CA LEU A 53 -3.26 -5.97 0.01
C LEU A 53 -3.83 -6.92 -1.04
N ILE A 54 -4.62 -6.42 -1.99
CA ILE A 54 -5.19 -7.20 -3.10
C ILE A 54 -4.09 -7.88 -3.93
N TYR A 55 -3.09 -7.13 -4.37
CA TYR A 55 -2.02 -7.69 -5.20
C TYR A 55 -1.13 -8.66 -4.42
N SER A 56 -0.94 -8.42 -3.12
CA SER A 56 -0.18 -9.31 -2.24
C SER A 56 -0.90 -10.64 -2.02
N HIS A 57 -2.23 -10.63 -1.97
CA HIS A 57 -3.05 -11.84 -1.89
C HIS A 57 -2.84 -12.74 -3.12
N HIS A 58 -2.70 -12.14 -4.30
CA HIS A 58 -2.40 -12.85 -5.55
C HIS A 58 -0.90 -13.02 -5.81
N GLU A 59 -0.03 -12.77 -4.81
CA GLU A 59 1.42 -12.91 -4.89
C GLU A 59 2.08 -12.12 -6.04
N GLN A 60 1.47 -11.01 -6.47
CA GLN A 60 1.99 -10.15 -7.52
C GLN A 60 3.06 -9.20 -6.95
N TRP A 61 4.19 -9.77 -6.54
CA TRP A 61 5.19 -9.07 -5.73
C TRP A 61 5.91 -7.92 -6.44
N ASP A 62 6.11 -8.02 -7.75
CA ASP A 62 6.71 -6.92 -8.53
C ASP A 62 5.79 -5.69 -8.54
N ALA A 63 4.49 -5.89 -8.78
CA ALA A 63 3.50 -4.81 -8.68
C ALA A 63 3.33 -4.29 -7.25
N CYS A 64 3.36 -5.17 -6.24
CA CYS A 64 3.37 -4.75 -4.83
C CYS A 64 4.58 -3.85 -4.51
N LEU A 65 5.75 -4.14 -5.08
CA LEU A 65 6.95 -3.35 -4.90
C LEU A 65 6.81 -1.96 -5.53
N ASP A 66 6.23 -1.88 -6.72
CA ASP A 66 5.94 -0.60 -7.39
C ASP A 66 4.96 0.25 -6.58
N ILE A 67 3.86 -0.37 -6.11
CA ILE A 67 2.84 0.29 -5.29
C ILE A 67 3.46 0.83 -3.98
N ALA A 68 4.15 -0.02 -3.22
CA ALA A 68 4.72 0.40 -1.95
C ALA A 68 5.85 1.43 -2.13
N SER A 69 6.59 1.36 -3.24
CA SER A 69 7.58 2.38 -3.59
C SER A 69 6.93 3.74 -3.90
N ALA A 70 5.78 3.75 -4.56
CA ALA A 70 4.99 4.96 -4.79
C ALA A 70 4.48 5.54 -3.47
N ILE A 71 3.95 4.71 -2.56
CA ILE A 71 3.50 5.14 -1.23
C ILE A 71 4.63 5.80 -0.45
N VAL A 72 5.79 5.15 -0.32
CA VAL A 72 6.96 5.70 0.40
C VAL A 72 7.43 7.02 -0.22
N LYS A 73 7.36 7.16 -1.55
CA LYS A 73 7.74 8.41 -2.24
C LYS A 73 6.76 9.54 -1.96
N MET A 74 5.46 9.25 -1.86
CA MET A 74 4.40 10.26 -1.69
C MET A 74 4.12 10.61 -0.23
N ALA A 75 4.23 9.63 0.65
CA ALA A 75 3.86 9.68 2.07
C ALA A 75 4.92 8.92 2.89
N SER A 76 6.14 9.46 2.90
CA SER A 76 7.28 8.84 3.58
C SER A 76 7.14 8.75 5.10
N ASP A 77 6.15 9.43 5.68
CA ASP A 77 5.73 9.40 7.08
C ASP A 77 4.77 8.25 7.41
N ARG A 78 4.41 7.39 6.44
CA ARG A 78 3.62 6.17 6.68
C ARG A 78 4.51 4.96 6.89
N VAL A 79 4.64 4.51 8.13
CA VAL A 79 5.46 3.33 8.49
C VAL A 79 5.08 2.08 7.69
N TRP A 80 3.78 1.81 7.50
CA TRP A 80 3.30 0.65 6.75
C TRP A 80 3.75 0.62 5.29
N GLY A 81 3.92 1.78 4.64
CA GLY A 81 4.48 1.84 3.29
C GLY A 81 5.89 1.27 3.20
N TRP A 82 6.73 1.52 4.21
CA TRP A 82 8.08 0.97 4.29
C TRP A 82 8.09 -0.54 4.55
N VAL A 83 7.20 -1.02 5.43
CA VAL A 83 7.05 -2.44 5.75
C VAL A 83 6.58 -3.21 4.53
N HIS A 84 5.53 -2.73 3.86
CA HIS A 84 5.02 -3.27 2.60
C HIS A 84 6.10 -3.29 1.52
N LYS A 85 6.88 -2.21 1.39
CA LYS A 85 7.99 -2.14 0.43
C LYS A 85 9.05 -3.19 0.71
N ALA A 86 9.50 -3.34 1.95
CA ALA A 86 10.46 -4.36 2.31
C ALA A 86 9.93 -5.79 2.09
N TYR A 87 8.67 -6.03 2.45
CA TYR A 87 8.03 -7.33 2.28
C TYR A 87 7.91 -7.72 0.80
N ALA A 88 7.48 -6.79 -0.05
CA ALA A 88 7.41 -6.98 -1.49
C ALA A 88 8.82 -7.13 -2.10
N LEU A 89 9.78 -6.28 -1.71
CA LEU A 89 11.16 -6.34 -2.22
C LEU A 89 11.87 -7.67 -1.89
N ARG A 90 11.48 -8.34 -0.81
CA ARG A 90 11.98 -9.68 -0.49
C ARG A 90 11.50 -10.74 -1.51
N ARG A 91 10.30 -10.59 -2.05
CA ARG A 91 9.58 -11.60 -2.85
C ARG A 91 9.51 -11.30 -4.34
N ALA A 92 9.70 -10.03 -4.71
CA ALA A 92 9.79 -9.55 -6.07
C ALA A 92 10.89 -10.27 -6.86
N THR A 93 10.75 -10.29 -8.17
CA THR A 93 11.73 -10.86 -9.10
C THR A 93 13.08 -10.16 -8.93
N GLY A 94 14.15 -10.94 -8.70
CA GLY A 94 15.48 -10.37 -8.41
C GLY A 94 15.58 -9.67 -7.05
N GLY A 95 14.57 -9.82 -6.19
CA GLY A 95 14.52 -9.35 -4.81
C GLY A 95 15.37 -10.18 -3.85
N GLY A 96 15.12 -10.00 -2.55
CA GLY A 96 15.72 -10.84 -1.50
C GLY A 96 15.89 -10.13 -0.15
N ILE A 97 16.25 -10.90 0.88
CA ILE A 97 16.44 -10.37 2.24
C ILE A 97 17.53 -9.30 2.28
N GLU A 98 18.63 -9.48 1.55
CA GLU A 98 19.73 -8.49 1.47
C GLU A 98 19.27 -7.14 0.93
N LYS A 99 18.26 -7.12 0.05
CA LYS A 99 17.68 -5.88 -0.50
C LYS A 99 16.59 -5.31 0.41
N ALA A 100 15.82 -6.16 1.07
CA ALA A 100 14.73 -5.76 1.96
C ALA A 100 15.22 -5.22 3.32
N LYS A 101 16.28 -5.79 3.89
CA LYS A 101 16.81 -5.42 5.21
C LYS A 101 17.20 -3.93 5.31
N PRO A 102 17.93 -3.34 4.33
CA PRO A 102 18.22 -1.90 4.35
C PRO A 102 16.97 -1.02 4.41
N VAL A 103 15.88 -1.43 3.75
CA VAL A 103 14.61 -0.68 3.77
C VAL A 103 14.01 -0.66 5.17
N LEU A 104 13.97 -1.79 5.87
CA LEU A 104 13.48 -1.86 7.25
C LEU A 104 14.39 -1.13 8.24
N LEU A 105 15.70 -1.19 8.05
CA LEU A 105 16.65 -0.45 8.89
C LEU A 105 16.49 1.06 8.73
N GLU A 106 16.17 1.54 7.53
CA GLU A 106 15.87 2.95 7.31
C GLU A 106 14.54 3.33 7.95
N ALA A 107 13.51 2.51 7.79
CA ALA A 107 12.23 2.71 8.46
C ALA A 107 12.39 2.80 10.00
N ALA A 108 13.16 1.89 10.60
CA ALA A 108 13.40 1.90 12.04
C ALA A 108 14.07 3.19 12.56
N LYS A 109 14.90 3.86 11.73
CA LYS A 109 15.47 5.17 12.08
C LYS A 109 14.44 6.30 11.99
N LEU A 110 13.56 6.23 10.99
CA LEU A 110 12.51 7.24 10.75
C LEU A 110 11.38 7.12 11.78
N PHE A 111 11.11 5.91 12.27
CA PHE A 111 10.00 5.59 13.16
C PHE A 111 10.47 4.86 14.44
N PRO A 112 11.31 5.48 15.29
CA PRO A 112 11.93 4.81 16.43
C PRO A 112 10.96 4.39 17.55
N GLY A 113 9.72 4.92 17.54
CA GLY A 113 8.68 4.64 18.53
C GLY A 113 7.55 3.73 18.03
N ASP A 114 7.54 3.40 16.74
CA ASP A 114 6.51 2.55 16.15
C ASP A 114 6.96 1.09 16.29
N THR A 115 6.24 0.33 17.12
CA THR A 115 6.37 -1.13 17.13
C THR A 115 5.55 -1.70 15.98
N VAL A 116 6.23 -2.28 15.00
CA VAL A 116 5.64 -3.00 13.87
C VAL A 116 5.23 -4.41 14.29
#